data_AF-A0A365Z5L2-F1
#
_entry.id   AF-A0A365Z5L2-F1
#
_cell.length_a   1.000
_cell.length_b   1.000
_cell.length_c   1.000
_cell.angle_alpha   90.00
_cell.angle_beta   90.00
_cell.angle_gamma   90.00
#
_symmetry.space_group_name_H-M   'P 1'
#
loop_
_entity.id
_entity.type
_entity.pdbx_description
1 polymer ?
#
loop_
_entity_poly.entity_id
_entity_poly.type
_entity_poly.pdbx_seq_one_letter_code
_entity_poly.pdbx_strand_id
1 'polypeptide(L)'
;MSTFDVLRQYGTAALLRFAGAVVLFLVLHLVRIPLVLAARVLEVAMRRLDGFATRQASTPPRKPVNDFFAGSASTREGARVYA
;
A
#
# COMPACT_ATOMS: atom_id res chain seq x y z
N MET A 1 -0.12 -61.47 -9.86
CA MET A 1 -0.07 -60.02 -10.13
C MET A 1 0.37 -59.81 -11.56
N SER A 2 -0.46 -59.20 -12.39
CA SER A 2 -0.14 -58.96 -13.80
C SER A 2 0.77 -57.73 -13.95
N THR A 3 1.74 -57.76 -14.86
CA THR A 3 2.59 -56.61 -15.22
C THR A 3 1.79 -55.39 -15.67
N PHE A 4 0.57 -55.60 -16.15
CA PHE A 4 -0.39 -54.55 -16.47
C PHE A 4 -0.89 -53.79 -15.23
N ASP A 5 -1.03 -54.42 -14.06
CA ASP A 5 -1.41 -53.71 -12.82
C ASP A 5 -0.31 -52.74 -12.37
N VAL A 6 0.96 -53.13 -12.54
CA VAL A 6 2.10 -52.28 -12.20
C VAL A 6 2.20 -51.08 -13.15
N LEU A 7 2.04 -51.28 -14.47
CA LEU A 7 1.95 -50.14 -15.40
C LEU A 7 0.74 -49.23 -15.10
N ARG A 8 -0.38 -49.84 -14.73
CA ARG A 8 -1.63 -49.12 -14.44
C ARG A 8 -1.58 -48.36 -13.11
N GLN A 9 -0.79 -48.81 -12.13
CA GLN A 9 -0.62 -48.18 -10.82
C GLN A 9 0.53 -47.15 -10.80
N TYR A 10 1.67 -47.46 -11.43
CA TYR A 10 2.86 -46.60 -11.40
C TYR A 10 2.91 -45.59 -12.57
N GLY A 11 2.37 -45.93 -13.73
CA GLY A 11 2.32 -45.05 -14.91
C GLY A 11 1.26 -43.95 -14.79
N THR A 12 0.08 -44.27 -14.26
CA THR A 12 -0.98 -43.27 -14.00
C THR A 12 -0.64 -42.35 -12.84
N ALA A 13 0.02 -42.85 -11.79
CA ALA A 13 0.40 -42.02 -10.65
C ALA A 13 1.43 -40.95 -11.03
N ALA A 14 2.41 -41.30 -11.89
CA ALA A 14 3.36 -40.34 -12.44
C ALA A 14 2.66 -39.30 -13.33
N LEU A 15 1.75 -39.75 -14.20
CA LEU A 15 0.97 -38.87 -15.07
C LEU A 15 0.05 -37.94 -14.26
N LEU A 16 -0.55 -38.45 -13.19
CA LEU A 16 -1.42 -37.69 -12.29
C LEU A 16 -0.63 -36.65 -11.48
N ARG A 17 0.58 -36.98 -11.03
CA ARG A 17 1.50 -36.01 -10.40
C ARG A 17 1.92 -34.92 -11.39
N PHE A 18 2.23 -35.29 -12.62
CA PHE A 18 2.59 -34.32 -13.66
C PHE A 18 1.40 -33.41 -13.99
N ALA A 19 0.23 -33.98 -14.26
CA ALA A 19 -1.00 -33.23 -14.50
C ALA A 19 -1.33 -32.32 -13.29
N GLY A 20 -1.20 -32.82 -12.07
CA GLY A 20 -1.37 -32.04 -10.85
C GLY A 20 -0.37 -30.88 -10.74
N ALA A 21 0.90 -31.09 -11.09
CA ALA A 21 1.91 -30.04 -11.10
C ALA A 21 1.60 -28.96 -12.15
N VAL A 22 1.13 -29.35 -13.33
CA VAL A 22 0.69 -28.42 -14.38
C VAL A 22 -0.52 -27.61 -13.92
N VAL A 23 -1.55 -28.26 -13.37
CA VAL A 23 -2.73 -27.58 -12.82
C VAL A 23 -2.34 -26.62 -11.70
N LEU A 24 -1.50 -27.06 -10.76
CA LEU A 24 -1.00 -26.21 -9.69
C LEU A 24 -0.23 -25.00 -10.25
N PHE A 25 0.63 -25.22 -11.25
CA PHE A 25 1.34 -24.14 -11.93
C PHE A 25 0.37 -23.15 -12.56
N LEU A 26 -0.66 -23.61 -13.28
CA LEU A 26 -1.69 -22.74 -13.87
C LEU A 26 -2.45 -21.95 -12.81
N VAL A 27 -2.85 -22.58 -11.71
CA VAL A 27 -3.57 -21.92 -10.61
C VAL A 27 -2.69 -20.85 -9.97
N LEU A 28 -1.44 -21.16 -9.65
CA LEU A 28 -0.48 -20.19 -9.11
C LEU A 28 -0.26 -19.04 -10.11
N HIS A 29 -0.19 -19.34 -11.40
CA HIS A 29 -0.06 -18.33 -12.45
C HIS A 29 -1.28 -17.42 -12.52
N LEU A 30 -2.48 -17.98 -12.39
CA LEU A 30 -3.72 -17.24 -12.38
C LEU A 30 -3.83 -16.35 -11.14
N VAL A 31 -3.42 -16.85 -9.96
CA VAL A 31 -3.40 -16.12 -8.69
C VAL A 31 -2.35 -15.00 -8.68
N ARG A 32 -1.29 -15.10 -9.48
CA ARG A 32 -0.29 -14.03 -9.63
C ARG A 32 -0.94 -12.72 -10.11
N ILE A 33 -1.90 -12.80 -11.03
CA ILE A 33 -2.57 -11.63 -11.61
C ILE A 33 -3.31 -10.79 -10.56
N PRO A 34 -4.24 -11.33 -9.75
CA PRO A 34 -4.91 -10.57 -8.71
C PRO A 34 -3.94 -10.10 -7.62
N LEU A 35 -2.87 -10.84 -7.32
CA LEU A 35 -1.85 -10.39 -6.36
C LEU A 35 -1.13 -9.12 -6.84
N VAL A 36 -0.68 -9.11 -8.09
CA VAL A 36 -0.02 -7.94 -8.68
C VAL A 36 -1.01 -6.77 -8.78
N LEU A 37 -2.26 -7.06 -9.15
CA LEU A 37 -3.31 -6.04 -9.22
C LEU A 37 -3.57 -5.41 -7.84
N ALA A 38 -3.71 -6.23 -6.79
CA ALA A 38 -3.90 -5.76 -5.43
C ALA A 38 -2.73 -4.89 -4.94
N ALA A 39 -1.49 -5.34 -5.18
CA ALA A 39 -0.30 -4.55 -4.87
C ALA A 39 -0.32 -3.20 -5.59
N ARG A 40 -0.76 -3.16 -6.85
CA ARG A 40 -0.81 -1.93 -7.64
C ARG A 40 -1.90 -0.97 -7.19
N VAL A 41 -3.06 -1.49 -6.80
CA VAL A 41 -4.13 -0.69 -6.19
C VAL A 41 -3.64 -0.08 -4.88
N LEU A 42 -2.96 -0.85 -4.04
CA LEU A 42 -2.42 -0.36 -2.77
C LEU A 42 -1.39 0.75 -3.00
N GLU A 43 -0.47 0.58 -3.96
CA GLU A 43 0.51 1.60 -4.32
C GLU A 43 -0.15 2.91 -4.77
N VAL A 44 -1.19 2.83 -5.63
CA VAL A 44 -1.93 4.02 -6.08
C VAL A 44 -2.65 4.69 -4.91
N ALA A 45 -3.23 3.91 -4.00
CA ALA A 45 -3.89 4.43 -2.81
C ALA A 45 -2.89 5.17 -1.90
N MET A 46 -1.72 4.58 -1.63
CA MET A 46 -0.67 5.21 -0.82
C MET A 46 -0.19 6.52 -1.45
N ARG A 47 0.10 6.52 -2.76
CA ARG A 47 0.51 7.76 -3.47
C ARG A 47 -0.55 8.87 -3.38
N ARG A 48 -1.83 8.51 -3.42
CA ARG A 48 -2.93 9.49 -3.25
C ARG A 48 -2.99 10.04 -1.84
N LEU A 49 -2.86 9.18 -0.83
CA LEU A 49 -2.84 9.59 0.58
C LEU A 49 -1.66 10.51 0.86
N ASP A 50 -0.47 10.18 0.36
CA ASP A 50 0.72 11.03 0.50
C ASP A 50 0.53 12.38 -0.18
N GLY A 51 -0.09 12.41 -1.36
CA GLY A 51 -0.42 13.65 -2.04
C GLY A 51 -1.40 14.51 -1.23
N PHE A 52 -2.40 13.90 -0.60
CA PHE A 52 -3.34 14.60 0.27
C PHE A 52 -2.65 15.12 1.54
N ALA A 53 -1.87 14.27 2.21
CA ALA A 53 -1.11 14.63 3.40
C ALA A 53 -0.11 15.76 3.12
N THR A 54 0.60 15.68 1.99
CA THR A 54 1.53 16.72 1.56
C THR A 54 0.80 18.03 1.29
N ARG A 55 -0.35 18.02 0.60
CA ARG A 55 -1.14 19.24 0.38
C ARG A 55 -1.65 19.82 1.69
N GLN A 56 -2.09 18.99 2.62
CA GLN A 56 -2.55 19.44 3.93
C GLN A 56 -1.41 20.04 4.75
N ALA A 57 -0.25 19.39 4.79
CA ALA A 57 0.93 19.89 5.49
C ALA A 57 1.55 21.14 4.82
N SER A 58 1.46 21.22 3.49
CA SER A 58 1.98 22.36 2.71
C SER A 58 0.95 23.50 2.60
N THR A 59 -0.24 23.36 3.19
CA THR A 59 -1.21 24.45 3.22
C THR A 59 -0.64 25.56 4.09
N PRO A 60 -0.43 26.78 3.53
CA PRO A 60 0.17 27.87 4.30
C PRO A 60 -0.71 28.19 5.52
N PRO A 61 -0.11 28.45 6.68
CA PRO A 61 -0.85 28.77 7.90
C PRO A 61 -1.80 29.95 7.64
N ARG A 62 -3.10 29.75 7.92
CA ARG A 62 -4.14 30.79 7.79
C ARG A 62 -4.02 31.92 8.81
N LYS A 63 -3.14 31.75 9.80
CA LYS A 63 -2.87 32.72 10.86
C LYS A 63 -1.37 33.00 10.91
N PRO A 64 -0.94 34.22 11.28
CA PRO A 64 0.47 34.47 11.56
C PRO A 64 0.94 33.47 12.61
N VAL A 65 1.94 32.65 12.28
CA VAL A 65 2.52 31.64 13.20
C VAL A 65 3.24 32.30 14.38
N ASN A 66 3.45 33.62 14.31
CA ASN A 66 4.20 34.36 15.30
C ASN A 66 3.32 34.90 16.44
N ASP A 67 2.72 33.99 17.20
CA ASP A 67 1.98 34.34 18.43
C ASP A 67 2.93 34.76 19.57
N PHE A 68 4.24 34.52 19.45
CA PHE A 68 5.26 34.86 20.44
C PHE A 68 5.37 36.36 20.74
N PHE A 69 5.10 37.24 19.76
CA PHE A 69 5.19 38.70 19.94
C PHE A 69 3.85 39.38 20.16
N ALA A 70 2.73 38.65 20.12
CA ALA A 70 1.39 39.22 20.22
C ALA A 70 1.17 40.04 21.52
N GLY A 71 1.78 39.61 22.63
CA GLY A 71 1.71 40.33 23.92
C GLY A 71 2.68 41.52 24.05
N SER A 72 3.75 41.56 23.25
CA SER A 72 4.75 42.63 23.32
C SER A 72 4.34 43.88 22.53
N ALA A 73 3.57 43.70 21.46
CA ALA A 73 3.03 44.80 20.66
C ALA A 73 2.00 45.62 21.44
N SER A 74 1.09 44.98 22.17
CA SER A 74 0.07 45.66 22.98
C SER A 74 0.67 46.46 24.14
N THR A 75 1.78 45.98 24.73
CA THR A 75 2.47 46.65 25.83
C THR A 75 3.19 47.93 25.37
N ARG A 76 3.74 47.93 24.15
CA ARG A 76 4.40 49.12 23.57
C ARG A 76 3.42 50.21 23.17
N GLU A 77 2.23 49.83 22.70
CA GLU A 77 1.15 50.75 22.35
C GLU A 77 0.61 51.45 23.60
N GLY A 78 0.39 50.71 24.69
CA GLY A 78 -0.02 51.28 25.98
C GLY A 78 0.98 52.29 26.54
N ALA A 79 2.29 52.01 26.44
CA ALA A 79 3.34 52.91 26.93
C ALA A 79 3.46 54.24 26.14
N ARG A 80 3.02 54.28 24.87
CA ARG A 80 3.02 55.51 24.05
C ARG A 80 1.81 56.41 24.30
N VAL A 81 0.72 55.88 24.86
CA VAL A 81 -0.51 56.65 25.12
C VAL A 81 -0.39 57.47 26.42
N TYR A 82 0.59 57.16 27.27
CA TYR A 82 0.84 57.87 28.54
C TYR A 82 2.13 58.71 28.53
N ALA A 83 2.73 58.95 27.36
CA ALA A 83 3.90 59.82 27.18
C ALA A 83 3.52 61.06 26.35
#